data_AF-A8NX88-F1
#
_entry.id   AF-A8NX88-F1
#
_cell.length_a   1.000
_cell.length_b   1.000
_cell.length_c   1.000
_cell.angle_alpha   90.00
_cell.angle_beta   90.00
_cell.angle_gamma   90.00
#
_symmetry.space_group_name_H-M   'P 1'
#
loop_
_entity.id
_entity.type
_entity.pdbx_description
1 polymer ?
#
loop_
_entity_poly.entity_id
_entity_poly.type
_entity_poly.pdbx_seq_one_letter_code
_entity_poly.pdbx_strand_id
1 'polypeptide(L)'
;MSNLSEEFILPPETEESRRRREQSDRASAELGRRLLQGWAMLGEECPNSTCYGVPLMRPPNQGEEMSPNKVGIPPIWNECDLYQVLLLQECVICCNVYITETGPGGERLILLNPPKNETASSSSSTLAQLPTQQVIPRDPVCVPAISNTLQPQTQVVNPELLQVLTETSTNLQSTLHGLSNNLTALTPRDYMNPESICKLANAISDVTQALRHVEQLRRDTQ
;
A
#
# COMPACT_ATOMS: atom_id res chain seq x y z
N MET A 1 -31.12 -29.56 -39.39
CA MET A 1 -30.88 -28.38 -38.53
C MET A 1 -29.59 -28.64 -37.78
N SER A 2 -28.47 -28.14 -38.29
CA SER A 2 -27.16 -28.35 -37.69
C SER A 2 -26.91 -27.26 -36.67
N ASN A 3 -26.89 -27.62 -35.38
CA ASN A 3 -26.64 -26.68 -34.30
C ASN A 3 -25.13 -26.45 -34.20
N LEU A 4 -24.66 -25.32 -34.73
CA LEU A 4 -23.27 -24.88 -34.56
C LEU A 4 -23.12 -24.42 -33.11
N SER A 5 -22.68 -25.32 -32.24
CA SER A 5 -22.11 -24.96 -30.95
C SER A 5 -20.80 -24.22 -31.23
N GLU A 6 -20.90 -22.90 -31.40
CA GLU A 6 -19.77 -22.01 -31.64
C GLU A 6 -18.78 -22.17 -30.49
N GLU A 7 -17.62 -22.74 -30.80
CA GLU A 7 -16.71 -23.27 -29.81
C GLU A 7 -16.15 -22.11 -28.99
N PHE A 8 -16.50 -22.06 -27.70
CA PHE A 8 -16.12 -20.97 -26.80
C PHE A 8 -14.64 -21.07 -26.44
N ILE A 9 -13.79 -20.66 -27.39
CA ILE A 9 -12.34 -20.58 -27.22
C ILE A 9 -12.08 -19.45 -26.22
N LEU A 10 -11.78 -19.83 -24.98
CA LEU A 10 -11.30 -18.92 -23.95
C LEU A 10 -10.06 -18.17 -24.47
N PRO A 11 -10.00 -16.82 -24.34
CA PRO A 11 -8.82 -16.07 -24.71
C PRO A 11 -7.56 -16.59 -24.00
N PRO A 12 -6.39 -16.58 -24.65
CA PRO A 12 -5.15 -17.00 -24.01
C PRO A 12 -4.89 -16.15 -22.76
N GLU A 13 -4.51 -16.82 -21.66
CA GLU A 13 -4.30 -16.16 -20.37
C GLU A 13 -3.14 -15.16 -20.45
N THR A 14 -3.46 -13.89 -20.25
CA THR A 14 -2.45 -12.83 -20.12
C THR A 14 -2.11 -12.60 -18.65
N GLU A 15 -0.88 -12.14 -18.40
CA GLU A 15 -0.40 -11.74 -17.07
C GLU A 15 -1.34 -10.70 -16.39
N GLU A 16 -1.89 -9.79 -17.17
CA GLU A 16 -2.88 -8.80 -16.68
C GLU A 16 -4.21 -9.46 -16.27
N SER A 17 -4.69 -10.45 -17.02
CA SER A 17 -5.87 -11.24 -16.65
C SER A 17 -5.65 -12.00 -15.34
N ARG A 18 -4.45 -12.56 -15.15
CA ARG A 18 -4.07 -13.27 -13.93
C ARG A 18 -4.05 -12.34 -12.71
N ARG A 19 -3.41 -11.16 -12.82
CA ARG A 19 -3.39 -10.15 -11.75
C ARG A 19 -4.78 -9.68 -11.33
N ARG A 20 -5.71 -9.53 -12.28
CA ARG A 20 -7.11 -9.19 -12.00
C ARG A 20 -7.82 -10.28 -11.18
N ARG A 21 -7.58 -11.56 -11.49
CA ARG A 21 -8.12 -12.67 -10.68
C ARG A 21 -7.52 -12.67 -9.27
N GLU A 22 -6.20 -12.63 -9.15
CA GLU A 22 -5.51 -12.62 -7.86
C GLU A 22 -5.94 -11.44 -6.97
N GLN A 23 -6.18 -10.26 -7.56
CA GLN A 23 -6.77 -9.11 -6.85
C GLN A 23 -8.23 -9.35 -6.47
N SER A 24 -9.06 -9.87 -7.38
CA SER A 24 -10.47 -10.17 -7.12
C SER A 24 -10.63 -11.19 -5.98
N ASP A 25 -9.81 -12.23 -5.93
CA ASP A 25 -9.81 -13.24 -4.88
C ASP A 25 -9.45 -12.62 -3.53
N ARG A 26 -8.40 -11.78 -3.50
CA ARG A 26 -8.00 -11.02 -2.30
C ARG A 26 -9.08 -10.04 -1.84
N ALA A 27 -9.71 -9.32 -2.78
CA ALA A 27 -10.79 -8.39 -2.48
C ALA A 27 -11.98 -9.14 -1.88
N SER A 28 -12.42 -10.22 -2.51
CA SER A 28 -13.55 -11.04 -2.06
C SER A 28 -13.36 -11.58 -0.64
N ALA A 29 -12.15 -12.06 -0.31
CA ALA A 29 -11.82 -12.53 1.03
C ALA A 29 -11.91 -11.43 2.10
N GLU A 30 -11.37 -10.25 1.81
CA GLU A 30 -11.37 -9.10 2.73
C GLU A 30 -12.76 -8.44 2.86
N LEU A 31 -13.51 -8.33 1.75
CA LEU A 31 -14.92 -7.92 1.75
C LEU A 31 -15.75 -8.84 2.65
N GLY A 32 -15.65 -10.17 2.47
CA GLY A 32 -16.34 -11.14 3.32
C GLY A 32 -15.98 -11.01 4.80
N ARG A 33 -14.69 -10.82 5.11
CA ARG A 33 -14.21 -10.60 6.48
C ARG A 33 -14.80 -9.33 7.11
N ARG A 34 -14.89 -8.23 6.34
CA ARG A 34 -15.43 -6.95 6.81
C ARG A 34 -16.96 -6.96 6.93
N LEU A 35 -17.67 -7.59 6.02
CA LEU A 35 -19.13 -7.78 6.10
C LEU A 35 -19.53 -8.53 7.40
N LEU A 36 -18.78 -9.58 7.78
CA LEU A 36 -18.96 -10.27 9.06
C LEU A 36 -18.65 -9.41 10.29
N GLN A 37 -17.92 -8.29 10.12
CA GLN A 37 -17.65 -7.29 11.16
C GLN A 37 -18.64 -6.11 11.12
N GLY A 38 -19.75 -6.22 10.38
CA GLY A 38 -20.78 -5.20 10.29
C GLY A 38 -20.45 -4.02 9.36
N TRP A 39 -19.39 -4.12 8.55
CA TRP A 39 -19.14 -3.13 7.49
C TRP A 39 -20.21 -3.22 6.41
N ALA A 40 -20.51 -2.11 5.74
CA ALA A 40 -21.44 -2.06 4.63
C ALA A 40 -20.70 -1.75 3.32
N MET A 41 -20.97 -2.50 2.25
CA MET A 41 -20.54 -2.10 0.91
C MET A 41 -21.36 -0.89 0.44
N LEU A 42 -20.70 0.02 -0.23
CA LEU A 42 -21.28 1.18 -0.88
C LEU A 42 -21.26 0.90 -2.39
N GLY A 43 -22.29 1.33 -3.12
CA GLY A 43 -22.43 1.05 -4.56
C GLY A 43 -21.44 1.80 -5.47
N GLU A 44 -20.39 2.37 -4.87
CA GLU A 44 -19.35 3.16 -5.51
C GLU A 44 -18.06 2.32 -5.58
N GLU A 45 -17.41 2.34 -6.74
CA GLU A 45 -16.13 1.64 -6.95
C GLU A 45 -14.94 2.53 -6.60
N CYS A 46 -13.82 1.92 -6.21
CA CYS A 46 -12.60 2.65 -5.94
C CYS A 46 -12.07 3.36 -7.21
N PRO A 47 -11.88 4.69 -7.21
CA PRO A 47 -11.41 5.44 -8.38
C PRO A 47 -9.91 5.25 -8.69
N ASN A 48 -9.21 4.36 -7.97
CA ASN A 48 -7.81 4.05 -8.22
C ASN A 48 -7.69 3.07 -9.39
N SER A 49 -6.98 3.44 -10.45
CA SER A 49 -6.83 2.62 -11.66
C SER A 49 -6.12 1.28 -11.44
N THR A 50 -5.45 1.09 -10.29
CA THR A 50 -4.87 -0.21 -9.90
C THR A 50 -5.84 -1.14 -9.16
N CYS A 51 -7.06 -0.67 -8.85
CA CYS A 51 -8.11 -1.42 -8.15
C CYS A 51 -9.27 -1.71 -9.10
N TYR A 52 -9.37 -2.92 -9.60
CA TYR A 52 -10.32 -3.30 -10.65
C TYR A 52 -11.68 -3.71 -10.07
N GLY A 53 -12.68 -2.82 -10.17
CA GLY A 53 -14.06 -3.12 -9.73
C GLY A 53 -14.22 -3.36 -8.23
N VAL A 54 -13.32 -2.79 -7.41
CA VAL A 54 -13.33 -2.98 -5.96
C VAL A 54 -14.33 -1.99 -5.33
N PRO A 55 -15.42 -2.46 -4.69
CA PRO A 55 -16.37 -1.57 -4.04
C PRO A 55 -15.76 -0.91 -2.80
N LEU A 56 -16.17 0.32 -2.52
CA LEU A 56 -15.86 1.01 -1.28
C LEU A 56 -16.72 0.47 -0.13
N MET A 57 -16.21 0.52 1.10
CA MET A 57 -16.95 0.09 2.30
C MET A 57 -17.00 1.18 3.38
N ARG A 58 -18.14 1.28 4.08
CA ARG A 58 -18.29 2.04 5.33
C ARG A 58 -18.02 1.11 6.54
N PRO A 59 -17.32 1.56 7.58
CA PRO A 59 -17.25 0.84 8.86
C PRO A 59 -18.64 0.68 9.50
N PRO A 60 -18.82 -0.29 10.41
CA PRO A 60 -20.02 -0.38 11.22
C PRO A 60 -20.24 0.91 12.03
N ASN A 61 -21.44 1.48 11.94
CA ASN A 61 -21.89 2.45 12.94
C ASN A 61 -21.93 1.72 14.30
N GLN A 62 -21.34 2.29 15.36
CA GLN A 62 -21.31 1.70 16.72
C GLN A 62 -22.69 1.74 17.43
N GLY A 63 -23.78 1.61 16.67
CA GLY A 63 -25.11 2.10 17.04
C GLY A 63 -26.22 1.04 17.13
N GLU A 64 -25.92 -0.26 17.04
CA GLU A 64 -26.93 -1.32 17.13
C GLU A 64 -27.37 -1.65 18.58
N GLU A 65 -27.44 -0.63 19.45
CA GLU A 65 -28.42 -0.49 20.55
C GLU A 65 -28.46 0.96 21.08
N MET A 66 -28.42 1.97 20.19
CA MET A 66 -28.55 3.37 20.61
C MET A 66 -30.00 3.73 20.96
N SER A 67 -30.40 3.32 22.16
CA SER A 67 -31.48 3.96 22.91
C SER A 67 -31.27 5.49 22.90
N PRO A 68 -32.31 6.33 22.70
CA PRO A 68 -32.16 7.79 22.53
C PRO A 68 -31.57 8.51 23.76
N ASN A 69 -31.44 7.82 24.91
CA ASN A 69 -30.86 8.35 26.15
C ASN A 69 -29.40 7.92 26.41
N LYS A 70 -28.71 7.26 25.46
CA LYS A 70 -27.27 6.95 25.58
C LYS A 70 -26.50 7.31 24.30
N VAL A 71 -26.53 8.59 23.97
CA VAL A 71 -25.55 9.20 23.07
C VAL A 71 -24.22 9.28 23.81
N GLY A 72 -23.46 8.18 23.79
CA GLY A 72 -22.09 8.09 24.27
C GLY A 72 -21.10 8.77 23.33
N ILE A 73 -21.38 10.01 22.91
CA ILE A 73 -20.38 10.88 22.28
C ILE A 73 -19.32 11.17 23.35
N PRO A 74 -18.04 10.79 23.15
CA PRO A 74 -16.98 11.27 24.02
C PRO A 74 -16.98 12.82 23.99
N PRO A 75 -16.88 13.51 25.14
CA PRO A 75 -17.18 14.95 25.27
C PRO A 75 -16.14 15.91 24.64
N ILE A 76 -15.43 15.43 23.62
CA ILE A 76 -14.30 16.07 22.94
C ILE A 76 -14.54 16.13 21.42
N TRP A 77 -15.46 15.34 20.87
CA TRP A 77 -15.78 15.38 19.44
C TRP A 77 -16.76 16.51 19.13
N ASN A 78 -16.40 17.30 18.14
CA ASN A 78 -17.19 18.41 17.63
C ASN A 78 -18.46 17.88 16.95
N GLU A 79 -19.48 18.72 16.82
CA GLU A 79 -20.69 18.38 16.03
C GLU A 79 -20.34 18.06 14.56
N CYS A 80 -19.23 18.62 14.05
CA CYS A 80 -18.64 18.30 12.75
C CYS A 80 -18.01 16.89 12.68
N ASP A 81 -17.39 16.39 13.76
CA ASP A 81 -16.63 15.14 13.72
C ASP A 81 -17.55 13.92 13.60
N LEU A 82 -18.74 14.01 14.23
CA LEU A 82 -19.79 12.99 14.12
C LEU A 82 -20.28 12.86 12.66
N TYR A 83 -20.39 13.98 11.94
CA TYR A 83 -20.73 14.01 10.52
C TYR A 83 -19.58 13.49 9.64
N GLN A 84 -18.33 13.77 10.03
CA GLN A 84 -17.15 13.36 9.27
C GLN A 84 -16.98 11.84 9.21
N VAL A 85 -17.24 11.14 10.33
CA VAL A 85 -17.13 9.66 10.43
C VAL A 85 -18.19 8.92 9.60
N LEU A 86 -19.39 9.47 9.46
CA LEU A 86 -20.51 8.86 8.73
C LEU A 86 -20.28 8.76 7.21
N LEU A 87 -19.42 9.60 6.65
CA LEU A 87 -19.13 9.70 5.21
C LEU A 87 -17.79 9.05 4.80
N LEU A 88 -17.07 8.40 5.73
CA LEU A 88 -15.82 7.70 5.40
C LEU A 88 -16.11 6.41 4.62
N GLN A 89 -15.52 6.33 3.42
CA GLN A 89 -15.52 5.14 2.58
C GLN A 89 -14.10 4.63 2.37
N GLU A 90 -13.83 3.33 2.56
CA GLU A 90 -12.48 2.75 2.38
C GLU A 90 -12.44 1.71 1.25
N CYS A 91 -11.39 1.74 0.43
CA CYS A 91 -11.10 0.65 -0.50
C CYS A 91 -10.32 -0.48 0.19
N VAL A 92 -10.84 -1.71 0.16
CA VAL A 92 -10.23 -2.87 0.82
C VAL A 92 -8.89 -3.35 0.24
N ILE A 93 -8.52 -2.89 -0.97
CA ILE A 93 -7.27 -3.29 -1.64
C ILE A 93 -6.15 -2.27 -1.42
N CYS A 94 -6.42 -0.97 -1.62
CA CYS A 94 -5.40 0.08 -1.49
C CYS A 94 -5.50 0.90 -0.20
N CYS A 95 -6.47 0.60 0.67
CA CYS A 95 -6.72 1.28 1.96
C CYS A 95 -6.92 2.81 1.86
N ASN A 96 -7.16 3.33 0.65
CA ASN A 96 -7.49 4.74 0.45
C ASN A 96 -8.87 5.03 1.04
N VAL A 97 -8.97 6.15 1.76
CA VAL A 97 -10.21 6.63 2.36
C VAL A 97 -10.76 7.81 1.54
N TYR A 98 -12.06 7.80 1.28
CA TYR A 98 -12.77 8.79 0.49
C TYR A 98 -13.93 9.37 1.30
N ILE A 99 -14.34 10.60 0.96
CA ILE A 99 -15.57 11.26 1.42
C ILE A 99 -16.42 11.57 0.18
N THR A 100 -17.74 11.38 0.26
CA THR A 100 -18.67 11.95 -0.72
C THR A 100 -18.96 13.41 -0.36
N GLU A 101 -18.55 14.36 -1.21
CA GLU A 101 -19.05 15.73 -1.14
C GLU A 101 -20.29 15.88 -2.04
N THR A 102 -21.42 16.27 -1.45
CA THR A 102 -22.67 16.53 -2.18
C THR A 102 -22.72 17.99 -2.61
N GLY A 103 -22.20 18.28 -3.80
CA GLY A 103 -22.17 19.64 -4.35
C GLY A 103 -23.39 19.98 -5.21
N PRO A 104 -23.58 21.25 -5.60
CA PRO A 104 -24.60 21.65 -6.58
C PRO A 104 -24.38 21.06 -8.00
N GLY A 105 -23.25 20.39 -8.23
CA GLY A 105 -22.95 19.62 -9.44
C GLY A 105 -23.12 18.10 -9.30
N GLY A 106 -23.65 17.60 -8.17
CA GLY A 106 -23.79 16.18 -7.86
C GLY A 106 -22.82 15.69 -6.78
N GLU A 107 -22.85 14.37 -6.55
CA GLU A 107 -21.98 13.68 -5.59
C GLU A 107 -20.59 13.44 -6.17
N ARG A 108 -19.54 13.76 -5.41
CA ARG A 108 -18.15 13.57 -5.82
C ARG A 108 -17.34 12.92 -4.71
N LEU A 109 -16.64 11.85 -5.05
CA LEU A 109 -15.62 11.25 -4.19
C LEU A 109 -14.37 12.13 -4.11
N ILE A 110 -13.98 12.47 -2.89
CA ILE A 110 -12.74 13.18 -2.56
C ILE A 110 -11.85 12.27 -1.73
N LEU A 111 -10.62 12.05 -2.20
CA LEU A 111 -9.61 11.24 -1.52
C LEU A 111 -9.03 12.01 -0.34
N LEU A 112 -9.19 11.49 0.88
CA LEU A 112 -8.84 12.17 2.14
C LEU A 112 -7.34 12.40 2.37
N ASN A 113 -6.49 11.70 1.63
CA ASN A 113 -5.05 11.96 1.51
C ASN A 113 -4.57 11.39 0.17
N PRO A 114 -4.34 12.20 -0.87
CA PRO A 114 -3.84 11.68 -2.13
C PRO A 114 -2.39 11.18 -1.98
N PRO A 115 -2.05 9.98 -2.50
CA PRO A 115 -0.66 9.58 -2.62
C PRO A 115 0.06 10.57 -3.53
N LYS A 116 1.22 11.07 -3.09
CA LYS A 116 2.00 12.11 -3.79
C LYS A 116 2.77 11.51 -4.97
N ASN A 117 2.08 11.06 -6.01
CA ASN A 117 2.70 10.64 -7.25
C ASN A 117 2.72 11.77 -8.29
N GLU A 118 3.90 12.35 -8.41
CA GLU A 118 4.58 12.78 -9.64
C GLU A 118 3.74 13.40 -10.77
N THR A 119 3.99 14.70 -10.95
CA THR A 119 3.70 15.57 -12.09
C THR A 119 3.64 14.85 -13.46
N ALA A 120 2.43 14.62 -13.96
CA ALA A 120 2.23 14.40 -15.39
C ALA A 120 2.29 15.74 -16.15
N SER A 121 3.43 16.03 -16.79
CA SER A 121 3.57 17.10 -17.78
C SER A 121 4.43 16.61 -18.95
N SER A 122 3.81 16.48 -20.12
CA SER A 122 4.44 15.96 -21.33
C SER A 122 4.98 17.07 -22.23
N SER A 123 6.28 17.07 -22.55
CA SER A 123 6.82 17.66 -23.81
C SER A 123 8.29 17.29 -24.12
N SER A 124 8.43 16.29 -25.00
CA SER A 124 9.37 16.20 -26.14
C SER A 124 10.85 16.68 -26.06
N SER A 125 11.73 15.68 -26.15
CA SER A 125 12.88 15.55 -27.09
C SER A 125 14.08 16.53 -27.10
N THR A 126 15.27 15.96 -26.87
CA THR A 126 16.46 16.19 -27.74
C THR A 126 17.33 14.92 -27.83
N LEU A 127 18.16 14.83 -28.89
CA LEU A 127 18.94 13.66 -29.31
C LEU A 127 20.35 13.55 -28.67
N ALA A 128 21.05 12.44 -28.97
CA ALA A 128 22.51 12.18 -28.85
C ALA A 128 23.05 11.71 -27.46
N GLN A 129 24.05 10.81 -27.36
CA GLN A 129 24.74 9.94 -28.34
C GLN A 129 25.45 8.75 -27.63
N LEU A 130 25.69 7.64 -28.34
CA LEU A 130 26.55 6.52 -27.88
C LEU A 130 28.05 6.87 -27.95
N PRO A 131 28.90 6.10 -27.25
CA PRO A 131 30.05 5.48 -27.92
C PRO A 131 30.17 3.96 -27.65
N THR A 132 30.93 3.26 -28.49
CA THR A 132 30.95 1.78 -28.61
C THR A 132 32.37 1.23 -28.74
N GLN A 133 32.71 0.20 -27.93
CA GLN A 133 33.83 -0.78 -28.08
C GLN A 133 35.28 -0.21 -28.04
N GLN A 134 36.32 -0.94 -27.57
CA GLN A 134 36.89 -2.20 -28.10
C GLN A 134 37.79 -2.92 -27.05
N VAL A 135 37.70 -4.25 -26.85
CA VAL A 135 38.51 -5.38 -27.41
C VAL A 135 39.65 -5.88 -26.47
N ILE A 136 39.90 -7.20 -26.51
CA ILE A 136 40.61 -8.09 -25.56
C ILE A 136 42.09 -8.32 -25.97
N PRO A 137 42.98 -8.85 -25.09
CA PRO A 137 43.36 -10.28 -25.22
C PRO A 137 43.55 -11.06 -23.89
N ARG A 138 43.60 -12.41 -24.00
CA ARG A 138 43.92 -13.38 -22.92
C ARG A 138 45.44 -13.70 -22.90
N ASP A 139 46.03 -14.64 -22.16
CA ASP A 139 45.65 -15.80 -21.29
C ASP A 139 46.83 -15.96 -20.26
N PRO A 140 47.25 -17.11 -19.63
CA PRO A 140 46.65 -18.44 -19.39
C PRO A 140 46.73 -18.98 -17.92
N VAL A 141 46.04 -20.11 -17.63
CA VAL A 141 46.41 -21.29 -16.77
C VAL A 141 46.89 -21.05 -15.30
N CYS A 142 46.28 -21.65 -14.27
CA CYS A 142 46.33 -23.11 -14.00
C CYS A 142 45.16 -23.68 -13.15
N VAL A 143 44.95 -25.00 -13.27
CA VAL A 143 43.90 -25.82 -12.64
C VAL A 143 44.55 -26.82 -11.65
N PRO A 144 43.83 -27.27 -10.61
CA PRO A 144 43.82 -28.72 -10.35
C PRO A 144 42.41 -29.30 -10.16
N ALA A 145 42.31 -30.62 -10.28
CA ALA A 145 41.09 -31.29 -10.75
C ALA A 145 40.29 -32.06 -9.69
N ILE A 146 38.95 -31.96 -9.82
CA ILE A 146 37.93 -33.04 -9.73
C ILE A 146 37.89 -33.93 -8.46
N SER A 147 36.73 -33.90 -7.77
CA SER A 147 35.90 -35.10 -7.54
C SER A 147 34.47 -34.72 -7.11
N ASN A 148 33.47 -35.40 -7.70
CA ASN A 148 32.05 -35.21 -7.38
C ASN A 148 31.63 -36.04 -6.16
N THR A 149 30.85 -35.43 -5.25
CA THR A 149 29.98 -36.17 -4.32
C THR A 149 28.65 -35.43 -4.16
N LEU A 150 27.52 -36.13 -4.39
CA LEU A 150 26.20 -35.61 -4.02
C LEU A 150 26.07 -35.56 -2.49
N GLN A 151 25.71 -34.41 -1.93
CA GLN A 151 25.12 -34.28 -0.59
C GLN A 151 24.33 -32.96 -0.47
N PRO A 152 23.33 -32.87 0.44
CA PRO A 152 22.35 -31.78 0.42
C PRO A 152 22.93 -30.48 0.97
N GLN A 153 22.65 -29.36 0.29
CA GLN A 153 23.07 -28.04 0.75
C GLN A 153 22.19 -27.57 1.92
N THR A 154 22.68 -27.71 3.14
CA THR A 154 22.24 -26.90 4.27
C THR A 154 22.57 -25.43 4.01
N GLN A 155 21.59 -24.55 4.20
CA GLN A 155 21.74 -23.12 3.96
C GLN A 155 22.75 -22.51 4.93
N VAL A 156 23.76 -21.83 4.38
CA VAL A 156 24.70 -21.02 5.18
C VAL A 156 24.10 -19.63 5.33
N VAL A 157 23.68 -19.30 6.55
CA VAL A 157 23.20 -17.95 6.89
C VAL A 157 24.35 -16.96 6.69
N ASN A 158 24.18 -15.97 5.81
CA ASN A 158 25.22 -14.97 5.56
C ASN A 158 25.25 -13.95 6.73
N PRO A 159 26.33 -13.90 7.53
CA PRO A 159 26.40 -13.00 8.70
C PRO A 159 26.39 -11.51 8.30
N GLU A 160 26.85 -11.18 7.10
CA GLU A 160 26.93 -9.80 6.59
C GLU A 160 25.52 -9.21 6.37
N LEU A 161 24.58 -10.01 5.85
CA LEU A 161 23.20 -9.58 5.63
C LEU A 161 22.47 -9.29 6.95
N LEU A 162 22.70 -10.13 7.98
CA LEU A 162 22.10 -9.94 9.29
C LEU A 162 22.61 -8.67 9.99
N GLN A 163 23.89 -8.33 9.79
CA GLN A 163 24.47 -7.08 10.28
C GLN A 163 23.83 -5.86 9.60
N VAL A 164 23.71 -5.86 8.26
CA VAL A 164 23.08 -4.78 7.50
C VAL A 164 21.61 -4.57 7.89
N LEU A 165 20.84 -5.65 8.08
CA LEU A 165 19.44 -5.57 8.54
C LEU A 165 19.34 -4.98 9.96
N THR A 166 20.28 -5.33 10.85
CA THR A 166 20.32 -4.80 12.22
C THR A 166 20.65 -3.30 12.23
N GLU A 167 21.66 -2.88 11.48
CA GLU A 167 22.04 -1.46 11.34
C GLU A 167 20.90 -0.63 10.73
N THR A 168 20.26 -1.14 9.68
CA THR A 168 19.09 -0.51 9.04
C THR A 168 17.95 -0.33 10.04
N SER A 169 17.66 -1.35 10.86
CA SER A 169 16.63 -1.26 11.92
C SER A 169 16.96 -0.18 12.95
N THR A 170 18.19 -0.13 13.45
CA THR A 170 18.61 0.90 14.43
C THR A 170 18.58 2.32 13.87
N ASN A 171 18.91 2.50 12.60
CA ASN A 171 18.85 3.79 11.92
C ASN A 171 17.39 4.26 11.78
N LEU A 172 16.49 3.38 11.30
CA LEU A 172 15.06 3.69 11.17
C LEU A 172 14.39 3.98 12.52
N GLN A 173 14.73 3.24 13.58
CA GLN A 173 14.27 3.52 14.95
C GLN A 173 14.71 4.91 15.42
N SER A 174 15.97 5.29 15.14
CA SER A 174 16.50 6.62 15.47
C SER A 174 15.80 7.74 14.69
N THR A 175 15.50 7.51 13.40
CA THR A 175 14.68 8.42 12.59
C THR A 175 13.28 8.58 13.17
N LEU A 176 12.60 7.49 13.53
CA LEU A 176 11.25 7.52 14.10
C LEU A 176 11.20 8.32 15.40
N HIS A 177 12.19 8.14 16.30
CA HIS A 177 12.31 8.93 17.52
C HIS A 177 12.53 10.42 17.22
N GLY A 178 13.36 10.77 16.23
CA GLY A 178 13.56 12.15 15.78
C GLY A 178 12.30 12.81 15.19
N LEU A 179 11.50 12.05 14.41
CA LEU A 179 10.23 12.54 13.86
C LEU A 179 9.17 12.71 14.96
N SER A 180 9.08 11.76 15.91
CA SER A 180 8.16 11.82 17.06
C SER A 180 8.46 13.03 17.98
N ASN A 181 9.74 13.32 18.21
CA ASN A 181 10.15 14.50 18.99
C ASN A 181 9.82 15.81 18.27
N ASN A 182 9.99 15.88 16.95
CA ASN A 182 9.51 17.03 16.16
C ASN A 182 7.99 17.19 16.24
N LEU A 183 7.23 16.09 16.25
CA LEU A 183 5.77 16.14 16.33
C LEU A 183 5.35 16.71 17.69
N THR A 184 5.96 16.21 18.77
CA THR A 184 5.78 16.72 20.14
C THR A 184 6.18 18.20 20.28
N ALA A 185 7.21 18.66 19.55
CA ALA A 185 7.65 20.05 19.53
C ALA A 185 6.72 20.98 18.74
N LEU A 186 5.95 20.45 17.78
CA LEU A 186 4.94 21.19 17.03
C LEU A 186 3.63 21.36 17.84
N THR A 187 3.25 20.38 18.66
CA THR A 187 2.00 20.37 19.45
C THR A 187 1.69 21.61 20.33
N PRO A 188 2.63 22.43 20.86
CA PRO A 188 2.29 23.47 21.84
C PRO A 188 2.10 24.92 21.34
N ARG A 189 2.14 25.24 20.02
CA ARG A 189 2.12 26.65 19.54
C ARG A 189 0.86 27.06 18.76
N ASP A 190 0.33 28.24 19.09
CA ASP A 190 -0.93 28.88 18.64
C ASP A 190 -1.15 29.11 17.12
N TYR A 191 -0.40 28.46 16.23
CA TYR A 191 -0.71 28.46 14.79
C TYR A 191 -0.25 27.16 14.13
N MET A 192 -1.08 26.13 14.23
CA MET A 192 -0.82 24.84 13.57
C MET A 192 -1.00 24.97 12.07
N ASN A 193 0.08 24.79 11.30
CA ASN A 193 -0.05 24.51 9.87
C ASN A 193 -0.41 23.01 9.71
N PRO A 194 -1.64 22.67 9.27
CA PRO A 194 -2.06 21.28 9.15
C PRO A 194 -1.21 20.51 8.13
N GLU A 195 -0.69 21.18 7.10
CA GLU A 195 0.15 20.56 6.07
C GLU A 195 1.48 20.04 6.65
N SER A 196 2.07 20.76 7.60
CA SER A 196 3.32 20.35 8.28
C SER A 196 3.11 19.13 9.17
N ILE A 197 1.96 19.07 9.86
CA ILE A 197 1.60 17.93 10.71
C ILE A 197 1.33 16.69 9.84
N CYS A 198 0.57 16.82 8.75
CA CYS A 198 0.34 15.73 7.79
C CYS A 198 1.64 15.24 7.14
N LYS A 199 2.56 16.14 6.73
CA LYS A 199 3.88 15.76 6.20
C LYS A 199 4.67 14.92 7.21
N LEU A 200 4.65 15.28 8.48
CA LEU A 200 5.38 14.59 9.53
C LEU A 200 4.73 13.24 9.91
N ALA A 201 3.40 13.19 10.00
CA ALA A 201 2.66 11.96 10.23
C ALA A 201 2.89 10.91 9.12
N ASN A 202 2.90 11.35 7.86
CA ASN A 202 3.20 10.46 6.73
C ASN A 202 4.63 9.91 6.81
N ALA A 203 5.63 10.76 7.11
CA ALA A 203 7.01 10.31 7.28
C ALA A 203 7.16 9.28 8.43
N ILE A 204 6.41 9.42 9.52
CA ILE A 204 6.38 8.42 10.61
C ILE A 204 5.74 7.11 10.12
N SER A 205 4.67 7.18 9.34
CA SER A 205 4.02 6.01 8.74
C SER A 205 4.97 5.24 7.81
N ASP A 206 5.69 5.96 6.93
CA ASP A 206 6.64 5.39 5.98
C ASP A 206 7.80 4.67 6.70
N VAL A 207 8.38 5.31 7.72
CA VAL A 207 9.45 4.71 8.55
C VAL A 207 8.94 3.48 9.33
N THR A 208 7.70 3.53 9.84
CA THR A 208 7.06 2.39 10.53
C THR A 208 6.74 1.25 9.56
N GLN A 209 6.43 1.53 8.30
CA GLN A 209 6.30 0.51 7.26
C GLN A 209 7.66 -0.09 6.89
N ALA A 210 8.69 0.73 6.70
CA ALA A 210 10.05 0.26 6.43
C ALA A 210 10.57 -0.66 7.54
N LEU A 211 10.35 -0.31 8.82
CA LEU A 211 10.70 -1.17 9.95
C LEU A 211 10.01 -2.54 9.89
N ARG A 212 8.70 -2.59 9.58
CA ARG A 212 7.97 -3.86 9.42
C ARG A 212 8.55 -4.73 8.28
N HIS A 213 9.00 -4.13 7.18
CA HIS A 213 9.69 -4.87 6.11
C HIS A 213 11.05 -5.41 6.54
N VAL A 214 11.85 -4.63 7.28
CA VAL A 214 13.16 -5.06 7.80
C VAL A 214 13.00 -6.19 8.83
N GLU A 215 12.02 -6.10 9.73
CA GLU A 215 11.70 -7.18 10.68
C GLU A 215 11.20 -8.44 9.99
N GLN A 216 10.41 -8.31 8.91
CA GLN A 216 9.98 -9.45 8.11
C GLN A 216 11.19 -10.15 7.46
N LEU A 217 12.04 -9.40 6.74
CA LEU A 217 13.26 -9.93 6.13
C LEU A 217 14.19 -10.60 7.17
N ARG A 218 14.28 -10.04 8.38
CA ARG A 218 15.08 -10.63 9.47
C ARG A 218 14.51 -11.97 9.95
N ARG A 219 13.18 -12.14 9.98
CA ARG A 219 12.53 -13.43 10.30
C ARG A 219 12.71 -14.44 9.19
N ASP A 220 12.65 -14.02 7.93
CA ASP A 220 12.80 -14.89 6.76
C ASP A 220 14.28 -15.33 6.53
N THR A 221 15.23 -14.71 7.23
CA THR A 221 16.68 -15.02 7.19
C THR A 221 17.16 -15.87 8.37
N GLN A 222 16.27 -16.26 9.30
CA GLN A 222 16.58 -16.98 10.54
C GLN A 222 16.09 -18.43 10.55
#